data_AF-A0A539EKB8-F1
#
_entry.id   AF-A0A539EKB8-F1
#
_cell.length_a   1.000
_cell.length_b   1.000
_cell.length_c   1.000
_cell.angle_alpha   90.00
_cell.angle_beta   90.00
_cell.angle_gamma   90.00
#
_symmetry.space_group_name_H-M   'P 1'
#
loop_
_entity.id
_entity.type
_entity.pdbx_description
1 polymer ?
#
loop_
_entity_poly.entity_id
_entity_poly.type
_entity_poly.pdbx_seq_one_letter_code
_entity_poly.pdbx_strand_id
1 'polypeptide(L)'
;ALRRKGVVKDRGEAFKRFLGHDAEAYVPPMGPSVTDAIAAIKAAGGWTSLAHPGTVKRDFDLTPWVEAGLDGIEACYRAHTGPQAARFLGAAKRYGLLVTGGSDFHGPGTGREDLGGVELPDEHYSRIHDRLRIVQ
;
A
#
# COMPACT_ATOMS: atom_id res chain seq x y z
N ALA A 1 13.91 13.25 -13.72
CA ALA A 1 15.14 13.99 -14.08
C ALA A 1 16.12 13.13 -14.89
N LEU A 2 16.53 11.97 -14.40
CA LEU A 2 17.51 11.07 -15.06
C LEU A 2 17.17 10.73 -16.51
N ARG A 3 15.91 10.36 -16.79
CA ARG A 3 15.44 10.08 -18.16
C ARG A 3 15.58 11.28 -19.11
N ARG A 4 15.21 12.49 -18.66
CA ARG A 4 15.34 13.72 -19.46
C ARG A 4 16.80 14.06 -19.77
N LYS A 5 17.74 13.67 -18.91
CA LYS A 5 19.18 13.83 -19.10
C LYS A 5 19.84 12.69 -19.89
N GLY A 6 19.06 11.70 -20.36
CA GLY A 6 19.58 10.56 -21.13
C GLY A 6 20.38 9.53 -20.32
N VAL A 7 20.40 9.62 -18.99
CA VAL A 7 21.19 8.73 -18.11
C VAL A 7 20.59 7.31 -18.03
N VAL A 8 19.28 7.21 -18.21
CA VAL A 8 18.48 5.98 -18.17
C VAL A 8 17.37 6.07 -19.21
N LYS A 9 16.94 4.93 -19.75
CA LYS A 9 15.90 4.82 -20.79
C LYS A 9 14.49 5.04 -20.24
N ASP A 10 14.22 4.56 -19.04
CA ASP A 10 12.89 4.55 -18.42
C ASP A 10 12.95 4.62 -16.88
N ARG A 11 11.78 4.62 -16.23
CA ARG A 11 11.64 4.67 -14.77
C ARG A 11 12.18 3.40 -14.11
N GLY A 12 11.95 2.24 -14.70
CA GLY A 12 12.38 0.95 -14.15
C GLY A 12 13.89 0.86 -14.07
N GLU A 13 14.59 1.32 -15.11
CA GLU A 13 16.05 1.41 -15.11
C GLU A 13 16.57 2.38 -14.03
N ALA A 14 15.90 3.52 -13.84
CA ALA A 14 16.26 4.48 -12.78
C ALA A 14 16.24 3.84 -11.39
N PHE A 15 15.16 3.13 -11.05
CA PHE A 15 15.06 2.42 -9.77
C PHE A 15 16.03 1.25 -9.69
N LYS A 16 16.20 0.49 -10.76
CA LYS A 16 17.12 -0.66 -10.75
C LYS A 16 18.58 -0.24 -10.52
N ARG A 17 19.02 0.85 -11.16
CA ARG A 17 20.44 1.26 -11.13
C ARG A 17 20.77 2.17 -9.95
N PHE A 18 19.90 3.12 -9.63
CA PHE A 18 20.25 4.22 -8.74
C PHE A 18 19.33 4.38 -7.53
N LEU A 19 18.01 4.24 -7.70
CA LEU A 19 17.04 4.74 -6.71
C LEU A 19 16.35 3.65 -5.87
N GLY A 20 16.44 2.39 -6.27
CA GLY A 20 15.83 1.26 -5.57
C GLY A 20 16.58 0.93 -4.28
N HIS A 21 16.00 0.06 -3.46
CA HIS A 21 16.65 -0.40 -2.23
C HIS A 21 18.05 -0.97 -2.55
N ASP A 22 19.05 -0.56 -1.77
CA ASP A 22 20.47 -0.93 -1.91
C ASP A 22 21.13 -0.52 -3.25
N ALA A 23 20.49 0.33 -4.05
CA ALA A 23 21.09 0.88 -5.28
C ALA A 23 22.08 2.02 -4.99
N GLU A 24 22.86 2.41 -5.99
CA GLU A 24 24.02 3.31 -5.85
C GLU A 24 23.70 4.67 -5.20
N ALA A 25 22.51 5.21 -5.45
CA ALA A 25 22.05 6.48 -4.91
C ALA A 25 20.88 6.30 -3.92
N TYR A 26 20.72 5.09 -3.36
CA TYR A 26 19.69 4.82 -2.36
C TYR A 26 20.02 5.52 -1.05
N VAL A 27 19.05 6.25 -0.54
CA VAL A 27 19.06 6.79 0.81
C VAL A 27 17.82 6.24 1.53
N PRO A 28 17.96 5.63 2.72
CA PRO A 28 16.82 5.17 3.48
C PRO A 28 15.79 6.29 3.72
N PRO A 29 14.49 5.99 3.69
CA PRO A 29 13.46 6.97 4.02
C PRO A 29 13.72 7.56 5.41
N MET A 30 13.70 8.90 5.51
CA MET A 30 13.74 9.62 6.79
C MET A 30 12.34 9.85 7.38
N GLY A 31 11.37 9.01 6.97
CA GLY A 31 9.99 9.11 7.40
C GLY A 31 9.77 8.58 8.82
N PRO A 32 8.55 8.76 9.37
CA PRO A 32 8.18 8.17 10.66
C PRO A 32 8.24 6.64 10.61
N SER A 33 8.34 6.02 11.78
CA SER A 33 8.07 4.59 11.89
C SER A 33 6.61 4.30 11.51
N VAL A 34 6.29 3.05 11.16
CA VAL A 34 4.90 2.66 10.83
C VAL A 34 3.97 2.90 12.01
N THR A 35 4.42 2.63 13.24
CA THR A 35 3.66 2.87 14.46
C THR A 35 3.42 4.36 14.71
N ASP A 36 4.41 5.22 14.46
CA ASP A 36 4.23 6.67 14.58
C ASP A 36 3.27 7.21 13.52
N ALA A 37 3.33 6.70 12.29
CA ALA A 37 2.40 7.06 11.23
C ALA A 37 0.96 6.65 11.58
N ILE A 38 0.77 5.45 12.12
CA ILE A 38 -0.54 4.99 12.61
C ILE A 38 -1.03 5.91 13.74
N ALA A 39 -0.20 6.18 14.74
CA ALA A 39 -0.56 7.04 15.87
C ALA A 39 -0.97 8.45 15.40
N ALA A 40 -0.23 9.03 14.44
CA ALA A 40 -0.56 10.35 13.89
C ALA A 40 -1.91 10.36 13.15
N ILE A 41 -2.20 9.36 12.32
CA ILE A 41 -3.48 9.24 11.61
C ILE A 41 -4.63 9.06 12.62
N LYS A 42 -4.43 8.22 13.64
CA LYS A 42 -5.41 8.00 14.71
C LYS A 42 -5.68 9.27 15.52
N ALA A 43 -4.65 10.04 15.86
CA ALA A 43 -4.79 11.31 16.56
C ALA A 43 -5.61 12.34 15.76
N ALA A 44 -5.58 12.24 14.42
CA ALA A 44 -6.41 13.05 13.53
C ALA A 44 -7.85 12.50 13.35
N GLY A 45 -8.23 11.44 14.07
CA GLY A 45 -9.52 10.76 13.91
C GLY A 45 -9.65 9.92 12.64
N GLY A 46 -8.55 9.73 11.91
CA GLY A 46 -8.51 8.99 10.66
C GLY A 46 -8.37 7.48 10.87
N TRP A 47 -8.52 6.75 9.77
CA TRP A 47 -8.26 5.32 9.72
C TRP A 47 -7.02 5.00 8.92
N THR A 48 -6.43 3.85 9.24
CA THR A 48 -5.14 3.43 8.73
C THR A 48 -5.28 2.18 7.86
N SER A 49 -4.68 2.19 6.68
CA SER A 49 -4.63 1.04 5.79
C SER A 49 -3.21 0.80 5.29
N LEU A 50 -2.73 -0.44 5.40
CA LEU A 50 -1.46 -0.83 4.82
C LEU A 50 -1.62 -0.99 3.29
N ALA A 51 -1.06 -0.03 2.55
CA ALA A 51 -1.16 0.02 1.09
C ALA A 51 -0.23 -0.98 0.38
N HIS A 52 -0.78 -1.65 -0.65
CA HIS A 52 -0.16 -2.59 -1.59
C HIS A 52 1.05 -3.35 -1.04
N PRO A 53 0.89 -4.11 0.07
CA PRO A 53 2.01 -4.73 0.77
C PRO A 53 2.79 -5.73 -0.09
N GLY A 54 2.18 -6.31 -1.13
CA GLY A 54 2.83 -7.24 -2.04
C GLY A 54 3.93 -6.63 -2.91
N THR A 55 4.05 -5.29 -2.93
CA THR A 55 5.13 -4.59 -3.63
C THR A 55 6.44 -4.54 -2.83
N VAL A 56 6.36 -4.80 -1.52
CA VAL A 56 7.53 -4.84 -0.64
C VAL A 56 8.14 -6.24 -0.69
N LYS A 57 9.41 -6.33 -1.09
CA LYS A 57 10.16 -7.60 -1.17
C LYS A 57 10.69 -8.08 0.19
N ARG A 58 9.92 -7.85 1.26
CA ARG A 58 10.27 -8.25 2.62
C ARG A 58 9.04 -8.76 3.32
N ASP A 59 9.20 -9.84 4.07
CA ASP A 59 8.19 -10.23 5.04
C ASP A 59 8.15 -9.20 6.17
N PHE A 60 6.96 -8.97 6.67
CA PHE A 60 6.70 -8.08 7.80
C PHE A 60 5.74 -8.78 8.76
N ASP A 61 5.89 -8.46 10.03
CA ASP A 61 4.95 -8.85 11.08
C ASP A 61 3.93 -7.73 11.26
N LEU A 62 2.65 -8.08 11.10
CA LEU A 62 1.54 -7.14 11.29
C LEU A 62 1.22 -6.90 12.76
N THR A 63 1.61 -7.82 13.65
CA THR A 63 1.27 -7.78 15.08
C THR A 63 1.53 -6.42 15.73
N PRO A 64 2.73 -5.81 15.65
CA PRO A 64 2.98 -4.50 16.27
C PRO A 64 2.13 -3.37 15.66
N TRP A 65 1.75 -3.49 14.39
CA TRP A 65 0.94 -2.46 13.72
C TRP A 65 -0.53 -2.60 14.05
N VAL A 66 -1.02 -3.83 14.19
CA VAL A 66 -2.37 -4.12 14.68
C VAL A 66 -2.51 -3.62 16.13
N GLU A 67 -1.53 -3.89 16.98
CA GLU A 67 -1.50 -3.38 18.36
C GLU A 67 -1.45 -1.85 18.42
N ALA A 68 -0.77 -1.20 17.47
CA ALA A 68 -0.77 0.25 17.32
C ALA A 68 -2.08 0.84 16.74
N GLY A 69 -3.00 -0.01 16.26
CA GLY A 69 -4.32 0.41 15.79
C GLY A 69 -4.53 0.35 14.28
N LEU A 70 -3.76 -0.43 13.52
CA LEU A 70 -3.99 -0.63 12.08
C LEU A 70 -5.45 -1.07 11.80
N ASP A 71 -6.17 -0.36 10.93
CA ASP A 71 -7.60 -0.65 10.66
C ASP A 71 -7.81 -1.57 9.45
N GLY A 72 -6.91 -1.51 8.46
CA GLY A 72 -7.10 -2.16 7.18
C GLY A 72 -5.81 -2.59 6.49
N ILE A 73 -5.96 -3.46 5.50
CA ILE A 73 -4.88 -3.91 4.62
C ILE A 73 -5.40 -3.98 3.19
N GLU A 74 -4.62 -3.48 2.25
CA GLU A 74 -4.96 -3.58 0.84
C GLU A 74 -4.70 -5.00 0.35
N ALA A 75 -5.76 -5.73 0.00
CA ALA A 75 -5.65 -7.08 -0.57
C ALA A 75 -5.99 -7.07 -2.07
N CYS A 76 -6.93 -6.21 -2.46
CA CYS A 76 -7.34 -6.01 -3.84
C CYS A 76 -6.41 -5.00 -4.51
N TYR A 77 -5.35 -5.47 -5.16
CA TYR A 77 -4.40 -4.61 -5.89
C TYR A 77 -3.88 -5.33 -7.13
N ARG A 78 -3.76 -4.63 -8.26
CA ARG A 78 -3.43 -5.24 -9.56
C ARG A 78 -2.10 -6.00 -9.56
N ALA A 79 -1.10 -5.52 -8.83
CA ALA A 79 0.22 -6.16 -8.81
C ALA A 79 0.33 -7.32 -7.81
N HIS A 80 -0.71 -7.60 -7.02
CA HIS A 80 -0.73 -8.78 -6.16
C HIS A 80 -0.94 -10.04 -7.00
N THR A 81 -0.07 -11.02 -6.81
CA THR A 81 -0.32 -12.38 -7.28
C THR A 81 -1.48 -13.02 -6.50
N GLY A 82 -2.12 -14.05 -7.05
CA GLY A 82 -3.16 -14.81 -6.34
C GLY A 82 -2.74 -15.24 -4.92
N PRO A 83 -1.53 -15.81 -4.72
CA PRO A 83 -1.02 -16.13 -3.38
C PRO A 83 -0.86 -14.92 -2.45
N GLN A 84 -0.40 -13.77 -2.97
CA GLN A 84 -0.29 -12.54 -2.18
C GLN A 84 -1.66 -12.03 -1.74
N ALA A 85 -2.62 -11.95 -2.66
CA ALA A 85 -3.99 -11.55 -2.35
C ALA A 85 -4.62 -12.47 -1.30
N ALA A 86 -4.49 -13.80 -1.47
CA ALA A 86 -4.97 -14.79 -0.51
C ALA A 86 -4.32 -14.64 0.88
N ARG A 87 -3.00 -14.38 0.92
CA ARG A 87 -2.27 -14.10 2.18
C ARG A 87 -2.83 -12.87 2.88
N PHE A 88 -3.07 -11.77 2.17
CA PHE A 88 -3.56 -10.53 2.78
C PHE A 88 -5.03 -10.60 3.19
N LEU A 89 -5.88 -11.30 2.43
CA LEU A 89 -7.24 -11.64 2.85
C LEU A 89 -7.25 -12.51 4.13
N GLY A 90 -6.36 -13.51 4.19
CA GLY A 90 -6.18 -14.34 5.38
C GLY A 90 -5.72 -13.54 6.60
N ALA A 91 -4.77 -12.61 6.41
CA ALA A 91 -4.32 -11.70 7.45
C ALA A 91 -5.46 -10.78 7.93
N ALA A 92 -6.23 -10.20 7.00
CA ALA A 92 -7.38 -9.36 7.33
C ALA A 92 -8.40 -10.11 8.19
N LYS A 93 -8.71 -11.36 7.82
CA LYS A 93 -9.59 -12.22 8.61
C LYS A 93 -9.01 -12.52 10.01
N ARG A 94 -7.71 -12.86 10.08
CA ARG A 94 -7.04 -13.23 11.33
C ARG A 94 -7.01 -12.09 12.35
N TYR A 95 -6.72 -10.87 11.90
CA TYR A 95 -6.53 -9.71 12.75
C TYR A 95 -7.77 -8.80 12.84
N GLY A 96 -8.87 -9.16 12.16
CA GLY A 96 -10.10 -8.36 12.14
C GLY A 96 -9.99 -7.06 11.34
N LEU A 97 -9.05 -6.97 10.40
CA LEU A 97 -8.82 -5.78 9.58
C LEU A 97 -9.88 -5.64 8.48
N LEU A 98 -10.09 -4.41 8.03
CA LEU A 98 -10.80 -4.10 6.80
C LEU A 98 -9.95 -4.51 5.58
N VAL A 99 -10.62 -4.98 4.53
CA VAL A 99 -9.98 -5.22 3.24
C VAL A 99 -10.18 -3.99 2.37
N THR A 100 -9.09 -3.39 1.90
CA THR A 100 -9.13 -2.25 0.99
C THR A 100 -8.64 -2.63 -0.41
N GLY A 101 -8.89 -1.75 -1.37
CA GLY A 101 -8.41 -1.87 -2.74
C GLY A 101 -8.28 -0.51 -3.42
N GLY A 102 -7.34 -0.43 -4.37
CA GLY A 102 -7.02 0.80 -5.08
C GLY A 102 -6.22 0.54 -6.35
N SER A 103 -6.32 1.44 -7.33
CA SER A 103 -5.57 1.33 -8.59
C SER A 103 -4.14 1.84 -8.49
N ASP A 104 -3.86 2.71 -7.49
CA ASP A 104 -2.59 3.41 -7.35
C ASP A 104 -2.22 4.16 -8.65
N PHE A 105 -3.20 4.87 -9.21
CA PHE A 105 -3.09 5.63 -10.46
C PHE A 105 -2.07 6.77 -10.34
N HIS A 106 -1.17 6.85 -11.30
CA HIS A 106 -0.10 7.87 -11.33
C HIS A 106 -0.20 8.82 -12.53
N GLY A 107 -1.26 8.71 -13.34
CA GLY A 107 -1.46 9.55 -14.53
C GLY A 107 -1.08 8.88 -15.85
N PRO A 108 -1.51 9.45 -16.98
CA PRO A 108 -1.18 8.94 -18.32
C PRO A 108 0.34 8.86 -18.58
N GLY A 109 0.79 7.80 -19.25
CA GLY A 109 2.19 7.64 -19.66
C GLY A 109 3.12 7.23 -18.53
N THR A 110 2.57 6.75 -17.41
CA THR A 110 3.32 6.29 -16.24
C THR A 110 3.34 4.77 -16.11
N GLY A 111 2.62 4.04 -16.97
CA GLY A 111 2.39 2.61 -16.83
C GLY A 111 1.46 2.26 -15.66
N ARG A 112 0.82 3.27 -15.05
CA ARG A 112 -0.22 3.18 -14.02
C ARG A 112 -1.33 4.18 -14.36
N GLU A 113 -1.86 4.04 -15.57
CA GLU A 113 -2.81 4.98 -16.19
C GLU A 113 -4.27 4.49 -16.18
N ASP A 114 -4.55 3.34 -15.61
CA ASP A 114 -5.91 2.88 -15.38
C ASP A 114 -6.37 3.37 -14.01
N LEU A 115 -7.30 4.32 -13.96
CA LEU A 115 -7.90 4.78 -12.69
C LEU A 115 -8.75 3.68 -12.03
N GLY A 116 -9.36 2.81 -12.85
CA GLY A 116 -10.13 1.65 -12.41
C GLY A 116 -9.38 0.33 -12.62
N GLY A 117 -10.13 -0.76 -12.77
CA GLY A 117 -9.57 -2.10 -13.01
C GLY A 117 -9.01 -2.78 -11.77
N VAL A 118 -9.36 -2.28 -10.58
CA VAL A 118 -9.27 -2.99 -9.32
C VAL A 118 -10.67 -2.99 -8.73
N GLU A 119 -11.22 -4.18 -8.56
CA GLU A 119 -12.56 -4.37 -8.00
C GLU A 119 -12.42 -4.77 -6.53
N LEU A 120 -13.20 -4.10 -5.68
CA LEU A 120 -13.37 -4.47 -4.28
C LEU A 120 -14.72 -5.17 -4.15
N PRO A 121 -14.77 -6.45 -3.72
CA PRO A 121 -16.04 -7.14 -3.52
C PRO A 121 -16.99 -6.37 -2.60
N ASP A 122 -18.29 -6.39 -2.91
CA ASP A 122 -19.33 -5.64 -2.20
C ASP A 122 -19.33 -5.88 -0.69
N GLU A 123 -19.02 -7.10 -0.24
CA GLU A 123 -18.92 -7.43 1.18
C GLU A 123 -17.82 -6.64 1.90
N HIS A 124 -16.70 -6.35 1.23
CA HIS A 124 -15.60 -5.57 1.78
C HIS A 124 -15.91 -4.08 1.72
N TYR A 125 -16.48 -3.62 0.60
CA TYR A 125 -16.96 -2.25 0.47
C TYR A 125 -17.98 -1.90 1.56
N SER A 126 -18.99 -2.75 1.76
CA SER A 126 -20.05 -2.55 2.76
C SER A 126 -19.46 -2.43 4.17
N ARG A 127 -18.49 -3.28 4.53
CA ARG A 127 -17.83 -3.20 5.85
C ARG A 127 -17.08 -1.89 6.07
N ILE A 128 -16.40 -1.36 5.05
CA ILE A 128 -15.75 -0.03 5.15
C ILE A 128 -16.83 1.03 5.33
N HIS A 129 -17.84 1.00 4.45
CA HIS A 129 -18.90 2.00 4.41
C HIS A 129 -19.74 2.06 5.69
N ASP A 130 -20.13 0.92 6.25
CA ASP A 130 -20.88 0.84 7.52
C ASP A 130 -20.05 1.38 8.67
N ARG A 131 -18.75 1.06 8.70
CA ARG A 131 -17.87 1.58 9.73
C ARG A 131 -17.70 3.09 9.60
N LEU A 132 -17.76 3.67 8.39
CA LEU A 132 -17.62 5.11 8.17
C LEU A 132 -18.85 5.87 8.67
N ARG A 133 -20.02 5.22 8.66
CA ARG A 133 -21.27 5.79 9.18
C ARG A 133 -21.38 5.81 10.70
N ILE A 134 -20.63 4.96 11.40
CA ILE A 134 -20.64 4.91 12.88
C ILE A 134 -19.86 6.09 13.49
N VAL A 135 -19.01 6.77 12.71
CA VAL A 135 -18.12 7.85 13.17
C VAL A 135 -18.66 9.26 12.86
N GLN A 136 -19.91 9.37 12.37
CA GLN A 136 -20.59 10.65 12.10
C GLN A 136 -21.65 10.98 13.16
#